data_AF-A0A495S704-F1
#
_entry.id   AF-A0A495S704-F1
#
_cell.length_a   1.000
_cell.length_b   1.000
_cell.length_c   1.000
_cell.angle_alpha   90.00
_cell.angle_beta   90.00
_cell.angle_gamma   90.00
#
_symmetry.space_group_name_H-M   'P 1'
#
loop_
_entity.id
_entity.type
_entity.pdbx_description
1 polymer ?
#
loop_
_entity_poly.entity_id
_entity_poly.type
_entity_poly.pdbx_seq_one_letter_code
_entity_poly.pdbx_strand_id
1 'polypeptide(L)' 'MEQIETVMCCFCGKSLTHKDSVEIEISIANSEESQCIFSHKKCLKKVLDKNVPIGIDIDDEN' A
#
# COMPACT_ATOMS: atom_id res chain seq x y z
N MET A 1 4.97 -5.82 25.89
CA MET A 1 3.85 -6.03 24.95
C MET A 1 4.17 -5.19 23.73
N GLU A 2 4.53 -5.80 22.61
CA GLU A 2 4.63 -5.07 21.33
C GLU A 2 3.22 -4.64 20.94
N GLN A 3 3.01 -3.36 20.72
CA GLN A 3 1.73 -2.86 20.19
C GLN A 3 1.68 -3.22 18.71
N ILE A 4 0.68 -3.99 18.30
CA ILE A 4 0.44 -4.27 16.89
C ILE A 4 -0.16 -3.01 16.28
N GLU A 5 0.67 -2.25 15.59
CA GLU A 5 0.21 -1.08 14.85
C GLU A 5 -0.54 -1.55 13.59
N THR A 6 -1.81 -1.16 13.50
CA THR A 6 -2.68 -1.50 12.37
C THR A 6 -3.01 -0.26 11.57
N VAL A 7 -2.99 -0.39 10.24
CA VAL A 7 -3.39 0.64 9.29
C VAL A 7 -4.62 0.22 8.52
N MET A 8 -5.24 1.14 7.78
CA MET A 8 -6.40 0.88 6.95
C MET A 8 -6.01 0.82 5.48
N CYS A 9 -6.45 -0.22 4.77
CA CYS A 9 -6.27 -0.29 3.33
C CYS A 9 -7.20 0.69 2.61
N CYS A 10 -6.62 1.66 1.90
CA CYS A 10 -7.34 2.69 1.15
C CYS A 10 -8.29 2.15 0.06
N PHE A 11 -8.04 0.94 -0.47
CA PHE A 11 -8.85 0.35 -1.53
C PHE A 11 -10.03 -0.51 -1.06
N CYS A 12 -9.95 -1.12 0.12
CA CYS A 12 -10.96 -2.08 0.58
C CYS A 12 -11.51 -1.80 1.98
N GLY A 13 -11.00 -0.78 2.67
CA GLY A 13 -11.45 -0.34 3.99
C GLY A 13 -11.11 -1.30 5.15
N LYS A 14 -10.52 -2.46 4.89
CA LYS A 14 -10.13 -3.42 5.93
C LYS A 14 -8.78 -3.04 6.53
N SER A 15 -8.64 -3.29 7.83
CA SER A 15 -7.38 -3.11 8.53
C SER A 15 -6.39 -4.25 8.23
N LEU A 16 -5.11 -3.93 8.37
CA LEU A 16 -3.98 -4.85 8.28
C LEU A 16 -2.87 -4.37 9.21
N THR A 17 -1.90 -5.23 9.52
CA THR A 17 -0.73 -4.79 10.28
C THR A 17 0.08 -3.81 9.42
N HIS A 18 0.71 -2.83 10.05
CA HIS A 18 1.58 -1.89 9.35
C HIS A 18 2.71 -2.63 8.60
N LYS A 19 3.28 -3.68 9.22
CA LYS A 19 4.32 -4.53 8.63
C LYS A 19 3.91 -5.24 7.35
N ASP A 20 2.64 -5.64 7.23
CA ASP A 20 2.12 -6.35 6.06
C ASP A 20 1.54 -5.40 5.01
N SER A 21 1.56 -4.09 5.28
CA SER A 21 1.01 -3.07 4.39
C SER A 21 2.01 -2.63 3.32
N VAL A 22 1.47 -2.20 2.17
CA VAL A 22 2.22 -1.41 1.20
C VAL A 22 1.92 0.05 1.48
N GLU A 23 2.96 0.80 1.81
CA GLU A 23 2.93 2.25 1.89
C GLU A 23 3.00 2.84 0.48
N ILE A 24 2.06 3.74 0.18
CA ILE A 24 1.95 4.43 -1.10
C ILE A 24 2.06 5.92 -0.81
N GLU A 25 3.12 6.54 -1.29
CA GLU A 25 3.25 7.99 -1.28
C GLU A 25 2.57 8.58 -2.52
N ILE A 26 1.64 9.50 -2.30
CA ILE A 26 0.98 10.27 -3.36
C ILE A 26 1.50 11.69 -3.28
N SER A 27 2.01 12.20 -4.40
CA SER A 27 2.42 13.59 -4.55
C SER A 27 1.79 14.21 -5.79
N ILE A 28 1.73 15.54 -5.81
CA ILE A 28 1.31 16.30 -6.98
C ILE A 28 2.55 16.71 -7.75
N ALA A 29 2.53 16.57 -9.07
CA ALA A 29 3.64 17.00 -9.92
C ALA A 29 3.98 18.47 -9.68
N ASN A 30 5.26 18.77 -9.43
CA ASN A 30 5.78 20.09 -9.07
C ASN A 30 5.26 20.65 -7.73
N SER A 31 4.80 19.80 -6.82
CA SER A 31 4.52 20.15 -5.42
C SER A 31 5.53 19.49 -4.48
N GLU A 32 5.81 20.13 -3.35
CA GLU A 32 6.52 19.52 -2.23
C GLU A 32 5.59 18.76 -1.29
N GLU A 33 4.27 18.86 -1.50
CA GLU A 33 3.28 18.16 -0.69
C GLU A 33 3.15 16.70 -1.12
N SER A 34 3.23 15.80 -0.14
CA SER A 34 2.91 14.39 -0.29
C SER A 34 2.05 13.86 0.84
N GLN A 35 1.36 12.75 0.59
CA GLN A 35 0.57 12.03 1.56
C GLN A 35 0.89 10.54 1.46
N CYS A 36 1.13 9.91 2.61
CA CYS A 36 1.23 8.45 2.71
C CYS A 36 -0.15 7.83 2.97
N ILE A 37 -0.47 6.81 2.19
CA ILE A 37 -1.62 5.93 2.42
C ILE A 37 -1.18 4.47 2.40
N PHE A 38 -1.97 3.59 3.01
CA PHE A 38 -1.63 2.18 3.14
C PHE A 38 -2.58 1.30 2.35
N SER A 39 -2.08 0.16 1.86
CA SER A 39 -2.89 -0.80 1.15
C SER A 39 -2.47 -2.25 1.41
N HIS A 40 -3.37 -3.19 1.15
CA HIS A 40 -2.96 -4.58 0.95
C HIS A 40 -2.24 -4.71 -0.39
N LYS A 41 -1.13 -5.48 -0.39
CA LYS A 41 -0.42 -5.93 -1.60
C LYS A 41 -1.34 -6.35 -2.75
N LYS A 42 -2.27 -7.28 -2.48
CA LYS A 42 -3.25 -7.80 -3.46
C LYS A 42 -4.25 -6.76 -3.95
N CYS A 43 -4.57 -5.75 -3.14
CA CYS A 43 -5.51 -4.70 -3.53
C CYS A 43 -4.83 -3.73 -4.49
N LEU A 44 -3.60 -3.31 -4.20
CA LEU A 44 -2.81 -2.47 -5.09
C LEU A 44 -2.62 -3.13 -6.46
N LYS A 45 -2.22 -4.41 -6.49
CA LYS A 45 -2.05 -5.17 -7.75
C LYS A 45 -3.32 -5.26 -8.60
N LYS A 46 -4.50 -5.25 -7.99
CA LYS A 46 -5.79 -5.30 -8.70
C LYS A 46 -6.17 -3.99 -9.34
N VAL A 47 -5.75 -2.86 -8.77
CA VAL A 47 -6.13 -1.51 -9.24
C VAL A 47 -5.07 -0.90 -10.16
N LEU A 48 -3.80 -1.31 -10.03
CA LEU A 48 -2.74 -0.85 -10.92
C LEU A 48 -2.98 -1.36 -12.34
N ASP A 49 -2.74 -0.49 -13.31
CA ASP A 49 -2.73 -0.89 -14.71
C ASP A 49 -1.60 -1.89 -14.96
N LYS A 50 -1.87 -2.90 -15.79
CA LYS A 50 -0.92 -3.99 -16.10
C LYS A 50 0.40 -3.52 -16.72
N ASN A 51 0.43 -2.30 -17.28
CA ASN A 51 1.62 -1.72 -17.89
C ASN A 51 2.46 -0.94 -16.88
N VAL A 52 1.98 -0.74 -15.65
CA VAL A 52 2.77 -0.13 -14.58
C VAL A 52 3.74 -1.18 -14.04
N PRO A 53 5.07 -1.00 -14.23
CA PRO A 53 6.04 -1.94 -13.68
C PRO A 53 6.03 -1.86 -12.15
N ILE A 54 5.84 -3.01 -11.51
CA ILE A 54 5.91 -3.13 -10.06
C ILE A 54 7.24 -3.80 -9.72
N GLY A 55 8.18 -3.03 -9.17
CA GLY A 55 9.49 -3.53 -8.70
C GLY A 55 9.47 -4.05 -7.26
N ILE A 56 8.28 -4.29 -6.71
CA ILE A 56 8.06 -4.78 -5.35
C ILE A 56 7.80 -6.27 -5.47
N ASP A 57 8.56 -7.11 -4.76
CA ASP A 57 8.25 -8.56 -4.69
C ASP A 57 6.93 -8.73 -3.92
N ILE A 58 5.86 -8.89 -4.70
CA ILE A 58 4.54 -9.27 -4.24
C ILE A 58 4.45 -10.79 -4.36
N ASP A 59 5.37 -11.51 -3.73
CA ASP A 59 5.22 -12.95 -3.59
C ASP A 59 4.03 -13.20 -2.66
N ASP A 60 3.00 -13.79 -3.24
CA ASP A 60 1.90 -14.44 -2.55
C ASP A 60 2.46 -15.75 -1.96
N GLU A 61 3.24 -15.69 -0.87
CA GLU A 61 3.43 -16.88 -0.05
C GLU A 61 2.05 -17.24 0.52
N ASN A 62 1.48 -18.32 -0.04
CA ASN A 62 0.36 -19.05 0.55
C ASN A 62 0.78 -19.71 1.86
#